data_AF-A0A510PN84-F1
#
_entry.id   AF-A0A510PN84-F1
#
_cell.length_a   1.000
_cell.length_b   1.000
_cell.length_c   1.000
_cell.angle_alpha   90.00
_cell.angle_beta   90.00
_cell.angle_gamma   90.00
#
_symmetry.space_group_name_H-M   'P 1'
#
loop_
_entity.id
_entity.type
_entity.pdbx_description
1 polymer ?
#
loop_
_entity_poly.entity_id
_entity_poly.type
_entity_poly.pdbx_seq_one_letter_code
_entity_poly.pdbx_strand_id
1 'polypeptide(L)'
;MTRFIWDKFSKDFLETLLSPYGTVVVSKEVTSEIKEIDVYFSPNTEAIPPQLGLLGKLCQNPCLLEPYRNGITLDGINDCLSKRFAIREIFHREAKRNKQRISEEEIPKLWILTPTASERILSLFTAQLQPNWGEGVYFLPEGLGTAIVVIHQLPAIPETLWLRLLGRGGTRERA
;
A
#
# COMPACT_ATOMS: atom_id res chain seq x y z
N MET A 1 -7.68 -13.11 18.57
CA MET A 1 -9.00 -12.76 18.00
C MET A 1 -9.03 -11.37 17.39
N THR A 2 -8.63 -10.31 18.11
CA THR A 2 -8.64 -8.91 17.61
C THR A 2 -7.74 -8.62 16.41
N ARG A 3 -6.64 -9.37 16.23
CA ARG A 3 -5.78 -9.28 15.04
C ARG A 3 -6.52 -9.72 13.78
N PHE A 4 -7.19 -10.88 13.81
CA PHE A 4 -7.98 -11.40 12.69
C PHE A 4 -9.17 -10.50 12.33
N ILE A 5 -9.84 -9.93 13.33
CA ILE A 5 -10.96 -9.00 13.09
C ILE A 5 -10.49 -7.75 12.35
N TRP A 6 -9.35 -7.18 12.75
CA TRP A 6 -8.83 -5.99 12.09
C TRP A 6 -8.26 -6.28 10.70
N ASP A 7 -7.57 -7.42 10.54
CA ASP A 7 -7.07 -7.89 9.24
C ASP A 7 -8.21 -7.97 8.22
N LYS A 8 -9.27 -8.70 8.58
CA LYS A 8 -10.49 -8.79 7.78
C LYS A 8 -11.12 -7.42 7.51
N PHE A 9 -11.30 -6.60 8.54
CA PHE A 9 -11.86 -5.25 8.37
C PHE A 9 -11.07 -4.42 7.36
N SER A 10 -9.74 -4.40 7.45
CA SER A 10 -8.90 -3.57 6.57
C SER A 10 -9.00 -4.01 5.10
N LYS A 11 -9.07 -5.33 4.87
CA LYS A 11 -9.23 -5.93 3.54
C LYS A 11 -10.62 -5.64 2.96
N ASP A 12 -11.69 -5.97 3.70
CA ASP A 12 -13.08 -5.72 3.31
C ASP A 12 -13.32 -4.22 3.04
N PHE A 13 -12.73 -3.34 3.85
CA PHE A 13 -12.84 -1.89 3.70
C PHE A 13 -12.17 -1.38 2.43
N LEU A 14 -10.93 -1.79 2.16
CA LEU A 14 -10.22 -1.41 0.94
C LEU A 14 -10.88 -1.99 -0.30
N GLU A 15 -11.32 -3.24 -0.25
CA GLU A 15 -12.07 -3.89 -1.34
C GLU A 15 -13.36 -3.13 -1.64
N THR A 16 -14.15 -2.78 -0.63
CA THR A 16 -15.39 -2.02 -0.80
C THR A 16 -15.15 -0.68 -1.49
N LEU A 17 -14.10 0.05 -1.08
CA LEU A 17 -13.79 1.37 -1.65
C LEU A 17 -13.24 1.30 -3.07
N LEU A 18 -12.48 0.25 -3.41
CA LEU A 18 -11.72 0.17 -4.66
C LEU A 18 -12.40 -0.64 -5.77
N SER A 19 -13.26 -1.60 -5.42
CA SER A 19 -13.96 -2.47 -6.39
C SER A 19 -14.73 -1.70 -7.48
N PRO A 20 -15.33 -0.52 -7.23
CA PRO A 20 -15.97 0.26 -8.29
C PRO A 20 -15.03 0.79 -9.37
N TYR A 21 -13.70 0.78 -9.14
CA TYR A 21 -12.72 1.50 -9.97
C TYR A 21 -11.63 0.60 -10.56
N GLY A 22 -11.68 -0.71 -10.30
CA GLY A 22 -10.67 -1.65 -10.75
C GLY A 22 -10.86 -3.06 -10.22
N THR A 23 -9.93 -3.93 -10.58
CA THR A 23 -9.87 -5.29 -10.05
C THR A 23 -9.17 -5.27 -8.70
N VAL A 24 -9.87 -5.76 -7.67
CA VAL A 24 -9.30 -6.02 -6.34
C VAL A 24 -9.09 -7.52 -6.18
N VAL A 25 -7.93 -7.91 -5.67
CA VAL A 25 -7.64 -9.28 -5.21
C VAL A 25 -7.15 -9.20 -3.77
N VAL A 26 -7.98 -9.65 -2.84
CA VAL A 26 -7.64 -9.75 -1.42
C VAL A 26 -6.82 -11.02 -1.19
N SER A 27 -5.83 -10.96 -0.30
CA SER A 27 -4.99 -12.12 0.06
C SER A 27 -4.35 -12.78 -1.18
N LYS A 28 -3.76 -11.96 -2.05
CA LYS A 28 -3.14 -12.42 -3.30
C LYS A 28 -1.88 -13.23 -2.99
N GLU A 29 -1.87 -14.51 -3.34
CA GLU A 29 -0.72 -15.39 -3.21
C GLU A 29 0.48 -14.90 -4.03
N VAL A 30 1.68 -15.00 -3.45
CA VAL A 30 2.89 -14.38 -4.00
C VAL A 30 3.88 -15.39 -4.60
N THR A 31 3.92 -16.64 -4.15
CA THR A 31 4.66 -17.78 -4.73
C THR A 31 4.12 -19.10 -4.16
N SER A 32 4.81 -20.23 -4.37
CA SER A 32 4.52 -21.51 -3.70
C SER A 32 4.80 -21.51 -2.18
N GLU A 33 5.45 -20.48 -1.66
CA GLU A 33 5.54 -20.25 -0.23
C GLU A 33 4.28 -19.49 0.20
N ILE A 34 3.66 -19.90 1.32
CA ILE A 34 2.36 -19.43 1.84
C ILE A 34 2.48 -17.95 2.30
N LYS A 35 2.72 -17.03 1.37
CA LYS A 35 2.77 -15.58 1.57
C LYS A 35 1.73 -14.93 0.69
N GLU A 36 1.00 -14.01 1.30
CA GLU A 36 -0.07 -13.26 0.65
C GLU A 36 0.21 -11.76 0.73
N ILE A 37 -0.11 -11.04 -0.35
CA ILE A 37 -0.34 -9.59 -0.30
C ILE A 37 -1.77 -9.36 0.18
N ASP A 38 -1.94 -8.49 1.18
CA ASP A 38 -3.26 -8.24 1.76
C ASP A 38 -4.27 -7.73 0.73
N VAL A 39 -3.90 -6.74 -0.09
CA VAL A 39 -4.73 -6.26 -1.21
C VAL A 39 -3.86 -5.94 -2.41
N TYR A 40 -4.14 -6.58 -3.54
CA TYR A 40 -3.71 -6.15 -4.87
C TYR A 40 -4.84 -5.37 -5.52
N PHE A 41 -4.52 -4.22 -6.10
CA PHE A 41 -5.45 -3.42 -6.88
C PHE A 41 -4.88 -3.10 -8.25
N SER A 42 -5.70 -3.24 -9.29
CA SER A 42 -5.40 -2.81 -10.65
C SER A 42 -6.54 -1.93 -11.15
N PRO A 43 -6.31 -0.64 -11.38
CA PRO A 43 -7.36 0.25 -11.91
C PRO A 43 -7.79 -0.20 -13.31
N ASN A 44 -9.08 -0.08 -13.61
CA ASN A 44 -9.64 -0.27 -14.95
C ASN A 44 -10.35 0.99 -15.48
N THR A 45 -10.21 2.09 -14.75
CA THR A 45 -10.72 3.43 -15.09
C THR A 45 -9.55 4.36 -15.34
N GLU A 46 -9.75 5.39 -16.17
CA GLU A 46 -8.69 6.38 -16.47
C GLU A 46 -8.35 7.25 -15.25
N ALA A 47 -9.28 7.42 -14.32
CA ALA A 47 -9.07 8.23 -13.12
C ALA A 47 -9.88 7.70 -11.94
N ILE A 48 -9.19 7.54 -10.81
CA ILE A 48 -9.84 7.28 -9.52
C ILE A 48 -10.52 8.56 -9.01
N PRO A 49 -11.76 8.52 -8.50
CA PRO A 49 -12.48 9.71 -8.08
C PRO A 49 -11.75 10.54 -7.01
N PRO A 50 -11.81 11.87 -7.09
CA PRO A 50 -11.16 12.76 -6.12
C PRO A 50 -11.71 12.59 -4.69
N GLN A 51 -12.93 12.05 -4.54
CA GLN A 51 -13.54 11.75 -3.23
C GLN A 51 -12.76 10.68 -2.45
N LEU A 52 -11.95 9.85 -3.12
CA LEU A 52 -11.04 8.92 -2.44
C LEU A 52 -9.74 9.59 -1.97
N GLY A 53 -9.52 10.86 -2.32
CA GLY A 53 -8.39 11.66 -1.84
C GLY A 53 -7.04 10.98 -2.03
N LEU A 54 -6.25 10.92 -0.97
CA LEU A 54 -4.93 10.30 -0.95
C LEU A 54 -5.01 8.80 -1.29
N LEU A 55 -6.02 8.06 -0.81
CA LEU A 55 -6.18 6.64 -1.17
C LEU A 55 -6.30 6.50 -2.70
N GLY A 56 -7.13 7.33 -3.33
CA GLY A 56 -7.27 7.31 -4.78
C GLY A 56 -5.97 7.66 -5.50
N LYS A 57 -5.18 8.59 -4.94
CA LYS A 57 -3.84 8.93 -5.46
C LYS A 57 -2.84 7.78 -5.36
N LEU A 58 -2.89 6.95 -4.31
CA LEU A 58 -2.03 5.75 -4.18
C LEU A 58 -2.35 4.71 -5.28
N CYS A 59 -3.61 4.67 -5.70
CA CYS A 59 -4.21 3.64 -6.55
C CYS A 59 -4.37 4.05 -8.03
N GLN A 60 -3.68 5.09 -8.49
CA GLN A 60 -3.76 5.53 -9.91
C GLN A 60 -3.10 4.54 -10.89
N ASN A 61 -2.16 3.74 -10.40
CA ASN A 61 -1.53 2.64 -11.12
C ASN A 61 -1.75 1.35 -10.33
N PRO A 62 -1.47 0.16 -10.90
CA PRO A 62 -1.48 -1.07 -10.13
C PRO A 62 -0.68 -0.92 -8.83
N CYS A 63 -1.23 -1.44 -7.74
CA CYS A 63 -0.59 -1.30 -6.43
C CYS A 63 -0.87 -2.48 -5.50
N LEU A 64 0.02 -2.65 -4.52
CA LEU A 64 -0.09 -3.57 -3.41
C LEU A 64 -0.32 -2.72 -2.15
N LEU A 65 -1.36 -3.01 -1.38
CA LEU A 65 -1.64 -2.33 -0.11
C LEU A 65 -1.45 -3.32 1.03
N GLU A 66 -0.57 -2.99 1.96
CA GLU A 66 -0.26 -3.79 3.16
C GLU A 66 -0.61 -2.95 4.40
N PRO A 67 -1.86 -3.03 4.88
CA PRO A 67 -2.27 -2.33 6.08
C PRO A 67 -1.76 -3.03 7.34
N TYR A 68 -1.11 -2.27 8.22
CA TYR A 68 -0.62 -2.75 9.51
C TYR A 68 -1.49 -2.34 10.67
N ARG A 69 -1.81 -3.29 11.55
CA ARG A 69 -2.57 -2.97 12.77
C ARG A 69 -1.74 -2.11 13.71
N ASN A 70 -0.46 -2.42 13.88
CA ASN A 70 0.47 -1.76 14.82
C ASN A 70 1.54 -0.99 14.04
N GLY A 71 2.38 -0.22 14.74
CA GLY A 71 3.54 0.41 14.12
C GLY A 71 4.43 -0.60 13.40
N ILE A 72 4.98 -0.19 12.26
CA ILE A 72 5.78 -1.04 11.39
C ILE A 72 7.14 -1.38 12.02
N THR A 73 7.61 -2.61 11.84
CA THR A 73 8.93 -3.08 12.30
C THR A 73 9.89 -3.28 11.12
N LEU A 74 11.19 -3.42 11.42
CA LEU A 74 12.22 -3.76 10.43
C LEU A 74 11.83 -5.03 9.65
N ASP A 75 11.46 -6.09 10.36
CA ASP A 75 11.04 -7.36 9.76
C ASP A 75 9.76 -7.21 8.94
N GLY A 76 8.83 -6.35 9.37
CA GLY A 76 7.61 -6.06 8.62
C GLY A 76 7.90 -5.42 7.26
N ILE A 77 8.81 -4.44 7.22
CA ILE A 77 9.22 -3.81 5.94
C ILE A 77 9.94 -4.84 5.06
N ASN A 78 10.86 -5.63 5.61
CA ASN A 78 11.57 -6.65 4.86
C ASN A 78 10.64 -7.73 4.30
N ASP A 79 9.61 -8.14 5.06
CA ASP A 79 8.60 -9.09 4.57
C ASP A 79 7.78 -8.48 3.43
N CYS A 80 7.32 -7.23 3.57
CA CYS A 80 6.64 -6.51 2.49
C CYS A 80 7.50 -6.40 1.22
N LEU A 81 8.79 -6.03 1.36
CA LEU A 81 9.73 -5.95 0.24
C LEU A 81 9.95 -7.31 -0.43
N SER A 82 10.09 -8.38 0.36
CA SER A 82 10.17 -9.76 -0.14
C SER A 82 8.96 -10.11 -1.01
N LYS A 83 7.74 -9.79 -0.55
CA LYS A 83 6.52 -10.02 -1.34
C LYS A 83 6.52 -9.18 -2.61
N ARG A 84 6.87 -7.89 -2.53
CA ARG A 84 6.94 -6.97 -3.67
C ARG A 84 7.92 -7.44 -4.75
N PHE A 85 9.09 -7.97 -4.38
CA PHE A 85 10.05 -8.51 -5.32
C PHE A 85 9.56 -9.80 -5.98
N ALA A 86 8.87 -10.67 -5.25
CA ALA A 86 8.27 -11.86 -5.86
C ALA A 86 7.16 -11.49 -6.87
N ILE A 87 6.29 -10.52 -6.56
CA ILE A 87 5.32 -9.99 -7.53
C ILE A 87 6.02 -9.38 -8.75
N ARG A 88 7.10 -8.61 -8.54
CA ARG A 88 7.92 -8.06 -9.64
C ARG A 88 8.38 -9.16 -10.60
N GLU A 89 8.92 -10.25 -10.07
CA GLU A 89 9.41 -11.36 -10.86
C GLU A 89 8.30 -12.04 -11.69
N ILE A 90 7.08 -12.13 -11.16
CA ILE A 90 5.92 -12.65 -11.90
C ILE A 90 5.66 -11.78 -13.13
N PHE A 91 5.56 -10.46 -12.95
CA PHE A 91 5.32 -9.51 -14.04
C PHE A 91 6.41 -9.56 -15.11
N HIS A 92 7.69 -9.61 -14.71
CA HIS A 92 8.81 -9.75 -15.66
C HIS A 92 8.76 -11.07 -16.44
N ARG A 93 8.41 -12.18 -15.78
CA ARG A 93 8.27 -13.49 -16.44
C ARG A 93 7.12 -13.50 -17.45
N GLU A 94 5.99 -12.90 -17.10
CA GLU A 94 4.84 -12.76 -17.99
C GLU A 94 5.17 -11.90 -19.21
N ALA A 95 5.78 -10.72 -19.02
CA ALA A 95 6.22 -9.87 -20.11
C ALA A 95 7.20 -10.60 -21.05
N LYS A 96 8.18 -11.32 -20.48
CA LYS A 96 9.13 -12.13 -21.25
C LYS A 96 8.45 -13.24 -22.05
N ARG A 97 7.48 -13.96 -21.46
CA ARG A 97 6.69 -15.00 -22.15
C ARG A 97 5.90 -14.42 -23.31
N ASN A 98 5.35 -13.22 -23.13
CA ASN A 98 4.55 -12.51 -24.13
C ASN A 98 5.41 -11.72 -25.13
N LYS A 99 6.76 -11.76 -25.02
CA LYS A 99 7.71 -10.97 -25.82
C LYS A 99 7.43 -9.46 -25.77
N GLN A 100 6.93 -8.97 -24.64
CA GLN A 100 6.64 -7.57 -24.38
C GLN A 100 7.73 -6.95 -23.52
N ARG A 101 7.93 -5.64 -23.69
CA ARG A 101 8.66 -4.84 -22.70
C ARG A 101 7.67 -4.41 -21.63
N ILE A 102 8.14 -4.31 -20.39
CA ILE A 102 7.35 -3.83 -19.26
C ILE A 102 8.06 -2.62 -18.65
N SER A 103 7.29 -1.58 -18.38
CA SER A 103 7.74 -0.37 -17.67
C SER A 103 7.62 -0.55 -16.15
N GLU A 104 8.28 0.29 -15.35
CA GLU A 104 8.17 0.20 -13.89
C GLU A 104 6.78 0.63 -13.38
N GLU A 105 6.09 1.50 -14.12
CA GLU A 105 4.75 1.98 -13.81
C GLU A 105 3.69 0.87 -13.92
N GLU A 106 3.92 -0.11 -14.79
CA GLU A 106 3.08 -1.30 -14.92
C GLU A 106 3.27 -2.30 -13.77
N ILE A 107 4.38 -2.21 -13.04
CA ILE A 107 4.70 -3.13 -11.95
C ILE A 107 4.14 -2.58 -10.64
N PRO A 108 3.24 -3.31 -9.94
CA PRO A 108 2.47 -2.74 -8.84
C PRO A 108 3.31 -2.05 -7.78
N LYS A 109 3.09 -0.77 -7.48
CA LYS A 109 3.79 -0.09 -6.36
C LYS A 109 3.32 -0.65 -5.02
N LEU A 110 4.24 -0.86 -4.08
CA LEU A 110 3.89 -1.28 -2.72
C LEU A 110 3.65 -0.06 -1.82
N TRP A 111 2.51 -0.04 -1.14
CA TRP A 111 2.16 0.93 -0.10
C TRP A 111 1.98 0.21 1.24
N ILE A 112 2.88 0.50 2.19
CA ILE A 112 2.80 0.03 3.57
C ILE A 112 1.97 1.06 4.35
N LEU A 113 0.76 0.70 4.80
CA LEU A 113 -0.12 1.61 5.54
C LEU A 113 0.01 1.32 7.03
N THR A 114 0.76 2.14 7.77
CA THR A 114 1.06 1.87 9.18
C THR A 114 0.59 2.99 10.09
N PRO A 115 0.01 2.69 11.28
CA PRO A 115 -0.35 3.69 12.26
C PRO A 115 0.81 4.60 12.64
N THR A 116 1.99 4.02 12.88
CA THR A 116 3.19 4.73 13.33
C THR A 116 4.46 4.10 12.73
N ALA A 117 5.47 4.93 12.51
CA ALA A 117 6.83 4.51 12.19
C ALA A 117 7.79 5.39 13.00
N SER A 118 8.84 4.81 13.56
CA SER A 118 9.87 5.60 14.25
C SER A 118 10.82 6.22 13.24
N GLU A 119 11.41 7.37 13.58
CA GLU A 119 12.44 8.02 12.75
C GLU A 119 13.60 7.07 12.45
N ARG A 120 14.01 6.25 13.44
CA ARG A 120 15.02 5.22 13.26
C ARG A 120 14.64 4.20 12.18
N ILE A 121 13.39 3.72 12.15
CA ILE A 121 12.94 2.78 11.13
C ILE A 121 12.93 3.44 9.75
N LEU A 122 12.41 4.68 9.65
CA LEU A 122 12.41 5.42 8.39
C LEU A 122 13.84 5.66 7.88
N SER A 123 14.79 6.00 8.75
CA SER A 123 16.18 6.25 8.37
C SER A 123 16.91 5.00 7.89
N LEU A 124 16.64 3.83 8.48
CA LEU A 124 17.25 2.55 8.07
C LEU A 124 16.95 2.21 6.59
N PHE A 125 15.81 2.66 6.08
CA PHE A 125 15.38 2.43 4.69
C PHE A 125 15.57 3.65 3.80
N THR A 126 16.21 4.73 4.29
CA THR A 126 16.32 6.01 3.57
C THR A 126 14.93 6.50 3.09
N ALA A 127 13.91 6.32 3.92
CA ALA A 127 12.54 6.70 3.58
C ALA A 127 12.39 8.22 3.68
N GLN A 128 12.06 8.88 2.58
CA GLN A 128 12.04 10.34 2.45
C GLN A 128 10.66 10.87 2.09
N LEU A 129 10.26 11.99 2.69
CA LEU A 129 9.07 12.72 2.27
C LEU A 129 9.24 13.21 0.83
N GLN A 130 8.17 13.14 0.06
CA GLN A 130 8.11 13.72 -1.28
C GLN A 130 7.21 14.96 -1.25
N PRO A 131 7.67 16.13 -1.73
CA PRO A 131 6.92 17.39 -1.60
C PRO A 131 5.47 17.31 -2.12
N ASN A 132 5.26 16.57 -3.21
CA ASN A 132 3.96 16.45 -3.85
C ASN A 132 2.99 15.51 -3.14
N TRP A 133 3.41 14.78 -2.09
CA TRP A 133 2.57 13.79 -1.41
C TRP A 133 2.07 14.24 -0.03
N GLY A 134 2.70 15.25 0.56
CA GLY A 134 2.33 15.78 1.86
C GLY A 134 2.94 15.00 3.03
N GLU A 135 2.54 15.40 4.24
CA GLU A 135 3.02 14.81 5.49
C GLU A 135 2.59 13.33 5.61
N GLY A 136 3.44 12.54 6.27
CA GLY A 136 3.16 11.13 6.53
C GLY A 136 3.35 10.19 5.34
N VAL A 137 3.77 10.65 4.17
CA VAL A 137 4.02 9.80 2.99
C VAL A 137 5.51 9.77 2.65
N TYR A 138 6.16 8.65 2.98
CA TYR A 138 7.59 8.46 2.81
C TYR A 138 7.90 7.46 1.68
N PHE A 139 8.77 7.83 0.77
CA PHE A 139 9.23 6.98 -0.32
C PHE A 139 10.56 6.36 0.01
N LEU A 140 10.67 5.06 -0.23
CA LEU A 140 11.95 4.37 -0.24
C LEU A 140 12.68 4.68 -1.56
N PRO A 141 13.99 4.37 -1.66
CA PRO A 141 14.72 4.45 -2.92
C PRO A 141 13.94 3.83 -4.09
N GLU A 142 13.90 4.53 -5.22
CA GLU A 142 12.99 4.27 -6.34
C GLU A 142 13.02 2.82 -6.84
N GLY A 143 14.21 2.20 -6.89
CA GLY A 143 14.38 0.80 -7.32
C GLY A 143 13.66 -0.24 -6.44
N LEU A 144 13.19 0.14 -5.25
CA LEU A 144 12.39 -0.72 -4.37
C LEU A 144 10.89 -0.65 -4.68
N GLY A 145 10.42 0.34 -5.46
CA GLY A 145 9.03 0.47 -5.85
C GLY A 145 8.06 0.51 -4.67
N THR A 146 8.48 1.11 -3.54
CA THR A 146 7.80 1.02 -2.25
C THR A 146 7.69 2.39 -1.55
N ALA A 147 6.59 2.61 -0.84
CA ALA A 147 6.39 3.76 0.03
C ALA A 147 5.66 3.36 1.32
N ILE A 148 5.87 4.15 2.37
CA ILE A 148 5.29 3.98 3.70
C ILE A 148 4.37 5.17 3.97
N VAL A 149 3.11 4.88 4.31
CA VAL A 149 2.14 5.86 4.78
C VAL A 149 2.02 5.74 6.29
N VAL A 150 2.47 6.76 7.00
CA VAL A 150 2.46 6.87 8.46
C VAL A 150 1.19 7.60 8.90
N ILE A 151 0.13 6.82 9.18
CA ILE A 151 -1.25 7.30 9.28
C ILE A 151 -1.43 8.39 10.35
N HIS A 152 -0.77 8.29 11.50
CA HIS A 152 -0.91 9.31 12.56
C HIS A 152 -0.34 10.70 12.20
N GLN A 153 0.49 10.78 11.16
CA GLN A 153 1.06 12.04 10.67
C GLN A 153 0.22 12.64 9.54
N LEU A 154 -0.79 11.93 9.04
CA LEU A 154 -1.65 12.47 8.00
C LEU A 154 -2.48 13.64 8.57
N PRO A 155 -2.58 14.78 7.84
CA PRO A 155 -3.39 15.92 8.27
C PRO A 155 -4.86 15.51 8.43
N ALA A 156 -5.58 16.11 9.38
CA ALA A 156 -7.00 15.82 9.62
C ALA A 156 -7.89 16.59 8.63
N ILE A 157 -7.81 16.22 7.35
CA ILE A 157 -8.55 16.83 6.23
C ILE A 157 -9.32 15.74 5.45
N PRO A 158 -10.36 16.11 4.66
CA PRO A 158 -11.15 15.14 3.90
C PRO A 158 -10.32 14.25 2.98
N GLU A 159 -9.24 14.77 2.41
CA GLU A 159 -8.39 14.08 1.45
C GLU A 159 -7.66 12.87 2.06
N THR A 160 -7.46 12.83 3.37
CA THR A 160 -6.77 11.71 4.05
C THR A 160 -7.72 10.82 4.86
N LEU A 161 -9.02 11.12 4.84
CA LEU A 161 -10.07 10.46 5.64
C LEU A 161 -9.98 8.93 5.58
N TRP A 162 -10.01 8.36 4.38
CA TRP A 162 -10.08 6.90 4.19
C TRP A 162 -8.86 6.17 4.77
N LEU A 163 -7.67 6.77 4.69
CA LEU A 163 -6.46 6.21 5.28
C LEU A 163 -6.43 6.38 6.80
N ARG A 164 -6.96 7.49 7.34
CA ARG A 164 -7.06 7.70 8.80
C ARG A 164 -8.06 6.75 9.47
N LEU A 165 -9.11 6.30 8.76
CA LEU A 165 -10.03 5.26 9.24
C LEU A 165 -9.36 3.90 9.49
N LEU A 166 -8.27 3.58 8.79
CA LEU A 166 -7.43 2.40 9.03
C LEU A 166 -6.54 2.54 10.28
N GLY A 167 -6.42 3.75 10.83
CA GLY A 167 -5.65 4.06 12.02
C GLY A 167 -6.27 3.54 13.33
N ARG A 168 -5.76 4.04 14.46
CA ARG A 168 -6.22 3.67 15.81
C ARG A 168 -6.47 4.87 16.70
N GLY A 169 -7.31 4.67 17.73
CA GLY A 169 -7.58 5.65 18.78
C GLY A 169 -7.98 7.01 18.21
N GLY A 170 -7.39 8.08 18.76
CA GLY A 170 -7.66 9.46 18.35
C GLY A 170 -7.40 9.78 16.87
N THR A 171 -6.62 8.98 16.14
CA THR A 171 -6.49 9.13 14.68
C THR A 171 -7.74 8.67 13.94
N ARG A 172 -8.37 7.58 14.42
CA ARG A 172 -9.62 7.06 13.85
C ARG A 172 -10.84 7.88 14.31
N GLU A 173 -10.82 8.40 15.53
CA GLU A 173 -11.91 9.24 16.06
C GLU A 173 -11.99 10.60 15.38
N ARG A 174 -10.85 11.14 14.95
CA ARG A 174 -10.77 12.38 14.17
C ARG A 174 -10.90 12.13 12.67
N ALA A 175 -11.09 10.89 12.23
CA ALA A 175 -11.19 10.50 10.82
C ALA A 175 -12.30 11.28 10.14
#